data_AF-A0A2V8DTN6-F1
#
_entry.id   AF-A0A2V8DTN6-F1
#
_cell.length_a   1.000
_cell.length_b   1.000
_cell.length_c   1.000
_cell.angle_alpha   90.00
_cell.angle_beta   90.00
_cell.angle_gamma   90.00
#
_symmetry.space_group_name_H-M   'P 1'
#
loop_
_entity.id
_entity.type
_entity.pdbx_description
1 polymer ?
#
loop_
_entity_poly.entity_id
_entity_poly.type
_entity_poly.pdbx_seq_one_letter_code
_entity_poly.pdbx_strand_id
1 'polypeptide(L)'
;MTLRLKTATVVWVGLLMLGMQTVGRASDASAVGGGVVDGPLGLTSQLGFGATSAGGSFQCVMAGRSGGFPFGPWSEVLQMEVHGDVTPGSLTINPDGSATFSGKALVHVVGRDATGKILRAAFSDVDYNTTHTAGGAGDATHQLNVLGLGLVFGPTPLKRGHITIMP
;
A
#
# COMPACT_ATOMS: atom_id res chain seq x y z
N MET A 1 28.66 -84.81 -27.69
CA MET A 1 29.61 -83.68 -27.71
C MET A 1 29.07 -82.61 -28.64
N THR A 2 28.32 -81.64 -28.11
CA THR A 2 27.96 -80.41 -28.82
C THR A 2 27.76 -79.30 -27.79
N LEU A 3 28.69 -78.35 -27.82
CA LEU A 3 28.79 -77.15 -27.01
C LEU A 3 27.82 -76.09 -27.56
N ARG A 4 27.02 -75.40 -26.73
CA ARG A 4 26.62 -73.99 -26.98
C ARG A 4 26.27 -73.27 -25.66
N LEU A 5 27.27 -72.52 -25.19
CA LEU A 5 27.18 -71.40 -24.25
C LEU A 5 26.50 -70.21 -24.95
N LYS A 6 25.59 -69.48 -24.27
CA LYS A 6 25.33 -68.05 -24.55
C LYS A 6 24.38 -67.37 -23.55
N THR A 7 24.87 -66.24 -23.00
CA THR A 7 24.17 -64.99 -22.62
C THR A 7 23.08 -65.02 -21.54
N ALA A 8 22.91 -64.03 -20.66
CA ALA A 8 23.65 -62.81 -20.31
C ALA A 8 23.07 -62.31 -18.97
N THR A 9 23.92 -61.78 -18.10
CA THR A 9 23.54 -61.13 -16.84
C THR A 9 22.85 -59.79 -17.14
N VAL A 10 21.61 -59.60 -16.68
CA VAL A 10 20.93 -58.30 -16.70
C VAL A 10 20.97 -57.73 -15.29
N VAL A 11 21.83 -56.74 -15.09
CA VAL A 11 21.86 -55.90 -13.88
C VAL A 11 20.84 -54.78 -14.08
N TRP A 12 19.77 -54.78 -13.28
CA TRP A 12 18.84 -53.65 -13.21
C TRP A 12 19.42 -52.58 -12.27
N VAL A 13 19.89 -51.47 -12.85
CA VAL A 13 20.15 -50.23 -12.10
C VAL A 13 18.84 -49.45 -12.05
N GLY A 14 18.14 -49.55 -10.91
CA GLY A 14 16.99 -48.72 -10.62
C GLY A 14 17.43 -47.28 -10.38
N LEU A 15 17.15 -46.40 -11.33
CA LEU A 15 17.38 -44.96 -11.24
C LEU A 15 16.45 -44.36 -10.18
N LEU A 16 17.00 -43.98 -9.02
CA LEU A 16 16.30 -43.22 -7.99
C LEU A 16 16.06 -41.80 -8.52
N MET A 17 14.86 -41.55 -9.06
CA MET A 17 14.39 -40.18 -9.33
C MET A 17 14.12 -39.51 -7.98
N LEU A 18 15.09 -38.76 -7.45
CA LEU A 18 14.82 -37.75 -6.43
C LEU A 18 13.99 -36.65 -7.10
N GLY A 19 12.67 -36.72 -6.92
CA GLY A 19 11.79 -35.59 -7.21
C GLY A 19 12.21 -34.40 -6.37
N MET A 20 12.85 -33.41 -7.00
CA MET A 20 13.03 -32.09 -6.42
C MET A 20 11.63 -31.52 -6.15
N GLN A 21 11.23 -31.52 -4.89
CA GLN A 21 10.05 -30.81 -4.42
C GLN A 21 10.35 -29.32 -4.62
N THR A 22 9.89 -28.74 -5.72
CA THR A 22 9.84 -27.29 -5.89
C THR A 22 8.87 -26.77 -4.85
N VAL A 23 9.39 -26.30 -3.72
CA VAL A 23 8.58 -25.57 -2.74
C VAL A 23 8.18 -24.28 -3.42
N GLY A 24 6.96 -24.23 -3.95
CA GLY A 24 6.36 -22.98 -4.39
C GLY A 24 6.27 -22.08 -3.16
N ARG A 25 7.13 -21.06 -3.06
CA ARG A 25 6.88 -19.95 -2.15
C ARG A 25 5.55 -19.35 -2.60
N ALA A 26 4.52 -19.46 -1.77
CA ALA A 26 3.40 -18.55 -1.88
C ALA A 26 3.99 -17.13 -1.84
N SER A 27 3.78 -16.36 -2.89
CA SER A 27 4.11 -14.94 -2.87
C SER A 27 3.33 -14.30 -1.74
N ASP A 28 4.03 -13.62 -0.81
CA ASP A 28 3.37 -12.89 0.27
C ASP A 28 2.45 -11.81 -0.32
N ALA A 29 1.26 -11.64 0.27
CA ALA A 29 0.32 -10.61 -0.11
C ALA A 29 0.99 -9.23 -0.11
N SER A 30 0.68 -8.40 -1.11
CA SER A 30 1.22 -7.06 -1.22
C SER A 30 0.27 -6.09 -1.91
N ALA A 31 0.38 -4.82 -1.54
CA ALA A 31 -0.28 -3.71 -2.20
C ALA A 31 0.74 -2.60 -2.41
N VAL A 32 0.94 -2.20 -3.66
CA VAL A 32 1.93 -1.17 -4.03
C VAL A 32 1.27 -0.22 -4.99
N GLY A 33 1.48 1.07 -4.81
CA GLY A 33 0.92 2.04 -5.72
C GLY A 33 1.23 3.47 -5.37
N GLY A 34 0.71 4.35 -6.21
CA GLY A 34 0.89 5.77 -6.04
C GLY A 34 0.47 6.56 -7.25
N GLY A 35 0.60 7.86 -7.13
CA GLY A 35 0.26 8.82 -8.16
C GLY A 35 -0.44 10.05 -7.60
N VAL A 36 -1.31 10.63 -8.42
CA VAL A 36 -2.09 11.80 -8.05
C VAL A 36 -3.50 11.33 -7.75
N VAL A 37 -3.93 11.47 -6.51
CA VAL A 37 -5.32 11.24 -6.10
C VAL A 37 -6.09 12.50 -6.44
N ASP A 38 -7.22 12.34 -7.13
CA ASP A 38 -8.11 13.47 -7.39
C ASP A 38 -8.67 14.00 -6.06
N GLY A 39 -9.35 15.13 -6.08
CA GLY A 39 -9.99 15.67 -4.90
C GLY A 39 -10.87 16.87 -5.24
N PRO A 40 -11.69 17.34 -4.29
CA PRO A 40 -12.31 18.66 -4.39
C PRO A 40 -11.27 19.71 -4.81
N LEU A 41 -11.72 20.81 -5.42
CA LEU A 41 -10.83 21.93 -5.73
C LEU A 41 -10.06 22.31 -4.46
N GLY A 42 -8.75 22.03 -4.46
CA GLY A 42 -7.92 22.25 -3.29
C GLY A 42 -7.48 21.06 -2.48
N LEU A 43 -7.84 19.83 -2.85
CA LEU A 43 -7.52 18.62 -2.08
C LEU A 43 -6.91 17.52 -2.95
N THR A 44 -6.15 17.90 -3.97
CA THR A 44 -5.36 16.95 -4.76
C THR A 44 -4.20 16.44 -3.94
N SER A 45 -4.01 15.12 -3.91
CA SER A 45 -2.96 14.49 -3.11
C SER A 45 -1.92 13.78 -3.98
N GLN A 46 -0.65 13.83 -3.57
CA GLN A 46 0.38 12.91 -4.06
C GLN A 46 0.42 11.69 -3.14
N LEU A 47 0.26 10.50 -3.70
CA LEU A 47 0.22 9.24 -2.98
C LEU A 47 1.41 8.37 -3.39
N GLY A 48 2.01 7.70 -2.41
CA GLY A 48 2.96 6.61 -2.63
C GLY A 48 2.92 5.64 -1.47
N PHE A 49 2.87 4.35 -1.76
CA PHE A 49 2.91 3.32 -0.73
C PHE A 49 3.41 1.98 -1.24
N GLY A 50 3.92 1.18 -0.31
CA GLY A 50 4.14 -0.25 -0.47
C GLY A 50 3.83 -0.93 0.85
N ALA A 51 2.97 -1.95 0.82
CA ALA A 51 2.56 -2.71 1.98
C ALA A 51 2.71 -4.20 1.69
N THR A 52 3.25 -4.93 2.66
CA THR A 52 3.39 -6.39 2.65
C THR A 52 3.04 -6.94 4.03
N SER A 53 3.00 -8.27 4.18
CA SER A 53 2.89 -8.92 5.50
C SER A 53 4.02 -8.52 6.47
N ALA A 54 5.20 -8.17 5.96
CA ALA A 54 6.35 -7.72 6.75
C ALA A 54 6.32 -6.22 7.11
N GLY A 55 5.30 -5.48 6.67
CA GLY A 55 5.21 -4.03 6.80
C GLY A 55 5.52 -3.32 5.48
N GLY A 56 5.98 -2.07 5.57
CA GLY A 56 6.23 -1.21 4.42
C GLY A 56 6.14 0.28 4.75
N SER A 57 5.85 1.12 3.75
CA SER A 57 5.83 2.58 3.91
C SER A 57 4.62 3.21 3.23
N PHE A 58 4.17 4.33 3.76
CA PHE A 58 3.05 5.12 3.25
C PHE A 58 3.39 6.60 3.25
N GLN A 59 3.05 7.29 2.16
CA GLN A 59 3.14 8.73 2.06
C GLN A 59 1.91 9.28 1.32
N CYS A 60 1.28 10.29 1.90
CA CYS A 60 0.22 11.06 1.27
C CYS A 60 0.43 12.55 1.55
N VAL A 61 0.63 13.34 0.48
CA VAL A 61 0.81 14.79 0.55
C VAL A 61 -0.41 15.45 -0.07
N MET A 62 -1.27 16.01 0.78
CA MET A 62 -2.46 16.79 0.40
C MET A 62 -2.07 18.25 0.21
N ALA A 63 -2.27 18.77 -1.00
CA ALA A 63 -2.03 20.18 -1.29
C ALA A 63 -3.36 20.96 -1.25
N GLY A 64 -3.53 21.76 -0.20
CA GLY A 64 -4.59 22.73 0.05
C GLY A 64 -4.63 23.88 -0.95
N ARG A 65 -4.94 23.61 -2.21
CA ARG A 65 -5.08 24.67 -3.24
C ARG A 65 -6.45 25.37 -3.11
N SER A 66 -6.65 26.55 -3.70
CA SER A 66 -7.97 27.19 -3.81
C SER A 66 -8.81 27.30 -2.52
N GLY A 67 -8.20 27.58 -1.36
CA GLY A 67 -8.92 27.77 -0.08
C GLY A 67 -8.72 26.65 0.95
N GLY A 68 -8.02 25.56 0.59
CA GLY A 68 -7.65 24.48 1.50
C GLY A 68 -8.83 23.79 2.17
N PHE A 69 -8.59 23.21 3.35
CA PHE A 69 -9.65 22.58 4.16
C PHE A 69 -9.47 22.92 5.65
N PRO A 70 -10.54 23.01 6.44
CA PRO A 70 -10.44 23.30 7.86
C PRO A 70 -10.01 22.06 8.65
N PHE A 71 -9.16 22.26 9.65
CA PHE A 71 -8.76 21.23 10.61
C PHE A 71 -8.18 21.92 11.85
N GLY A 72 -8.61 21.52 13.05
CA GLY A 72 -8.07 22.07 14.30
C GLY A 72 -8.04 23.61 14.31
N PRO A 73 -6.88 24.25 14.57
CA PRO A 73 -6.74 25.71 14.56
C PRO A 73 -6.66 26.34 13.15
N TRP A 74 -6.58 25.54 12.08
CA TRP A 74 -6.52 26.02 10.71
C TRP A 74 -7.91 26.16 10.12
N SER A 75 -8.25 27.37 9.66
CA SER A 75 -9.42 27.59 8.80
C SER A 75 -9.13 27.19 7.34
N GLU A 76 -7.86 27.22 6.93
CA GLU A 76 -7.37 26.81 5.61
C GLU A 76 -6.05 26.05 5.77
N VAL A 77 -6.08 24.72 5.69
CA VAL A 77 -4.87 23.90 5.52
C VAL A 77 -4.36 24.07 4.10
N LEU A 78 -3.14 24.60 3.96
CA LEU A 78 -2.46 24.82 2.68
C LEU A 78 -1.68 23.57 2.23
N GLN A 79 -1.17 22.80 3.19
CA GLN A 79 -0.53 21.52 2.94
C GLN A 79 -0.63 20.64 4.18
N MET A 80 -0.96 19.37 3.95
CA MET A 80 -0.84 18.31 4.95
C MET A 80 -0.04 17.16 4.36
N GLU A 81 0.96 16.69 5.08
CA GLU A 81 1.76 15.53 4.72
C GLU A 81 1.61 14.48 5.80
N VAL A 82 1.28 13.26 5.38
CA VAL A 82 1.17 12.08 6.22
C VAL A 82 2.22 11.09 5.73
N HIS A 83 3.23 10.82 6.54
CA HIS A 83 4.29 9.88 6.23
C HIS A 83 4.39 8.86 7.36
N GLY A 84 4.34 7.57 7.05
CA GLY A 84 4.29 6.55 8.08
C GLY A 84 4.77 5.18 7.62
N ASP A 85 5.07 4.36 8.62
CA ASP A 85 5.39 2.95 8.42
C ASP A 85 4.10 2.13 8.43
N VAL A 86 4.03 1.13 7.55
CA VAL A 86 2.96 0.13 7.59
C VAL A 86 3.29 -0.90 8.65
N THR A 87 2.39 -1.08 9.61
CA THR A 87 2.56 -2.06 10.69
C THR A 87 2.61 -3.47 10.10
N PRO A 88 3.61 -4.31 10.46
CA PRO A 88 3.67 -5.69 10.04
C PRO A 88 2.39 -6.46 10.38
N GLY A 89 1.92 -7.29 9.45
CA GLY A 89 0.67 -8.06 9.59
C GLY A 89 -0.63 -7.25 9.47
N SER A 90 -0.56 -5.93 9.25
CA SER A 90 -1.76 -5.10 9.12
C SER A 90 -2.43 -5.13 7.74
N LEU A 91 -1.71 -5.59 6.71
CA LEU A 91 -2.24 -5.68 5.35
C LEU A 91 -3.31 -6.78 5.28
N THR A 92 -4.50 -6.38 4.88
CA THR A 92 -5.64 -7.25 4.55
C THR A 92 -6.04 -7.02 3.10
N ILE A 93 -6.12 -8.09 2.31
CA ILE A 93 -6.82 -8.07 1.02
C ILE A 93 -8.26 -8.50 1.26
N ASN A 94 -9.20 -7.58 1.00
CA ASN A 94 -10.61 -7.76 1.27
C ASN A 94 -11.27 -8.63 0.19
N PRO A 95 -12.45 -9.23 0.47
CA PRO A 95 -13.17 -10.06 -0.51
C PRO A 95 -13.56 -9.34 -1.80
N ASP A 96 -13.65 -8.01 -1.78
CA ASP A 96 -13.93 -7.16 -2.95
C ASP A 96 -12.67 -6.83 -3.78
N GLY A 97 -11.50 -7.36 -3.39
CA GLY A 97 -10.21 -7.12 -4.03
C GLY A 97 -9.52 -5.82 -3.60
N SER A 98 -10.11 -5.04 -2.70
CA SER A 98 -9.44 -3.87 -2.11
C SER A 98 -8.37 -4.28 -1.09
N ALA A 99 -7.39 -3.41 -0.86
CA ALA A 99 -6.35 -3.60 0.14
C ALA A 99 -6.50 -2.57 1.25
N THR A 100 -6.53 -3.04 2.50
CA THR A 100 -6.51 -2.18 3.69
C THR A 100 -5.25 -2.46 4.49
N PHE A 101 -4.56 -1.41 4.95
CA PHE A 101 -3.46 -1.54 5.89
C PHE A 101 -3.44 -0.35 6.87
N SER A 102 -2.67 -0.49 7.95
CA SER A 102 -2.59 0.52 9.00
C SER A 102 -1.17 0.69 9.52
N GLY A 103 -0.96 1.77 10.26
CA GLY A 103 0.38 2.15 10.68
C GLY A 103 0.39 3.32 11.64
N LYS A 104 1.61 3.77 11.94
CA LYS A 104 1.90 5.00 12.66
C LYS A 104 2.50 6.00 11.70
N ALA A 105 2.04 7.25 11.76
CA ALA A 105 2.49 8.32 10.88
C ALA A 105 2.96 9.56 11.65
N LEU A 106 3.91 10.24 11.04
CA LEU A 106 4.21 11.65 11.26
C LEU A 106 3.31 12.48 10.35
N VAL A 107 2.56 13.40 10.93
CA VAL A 107 1.67 14.31 10.21
C VAL A 107 2.19 15.74 10.34
N HIS A 108 2.56 16.34 9.21
CA HIS A 108 2.91 17.76 9.12
C HIS A 108 1.76 18.55 8.54
N VAL A 109 1.42 19.66 9.20
CA VAL A 109 0.35 20.54 8.73
C VAL A 109 0.86 21.97 8.66
N VAL A 110 0.56 22.63 7.55
CA VAL A 110 0.78 24.06 7.34
C VAL A 110 -0.52 24.66 6.84
N GLY A 111 -0.96 25.74 7.45
CA GLY A 111 -2.19 26.41 7.06
C GLY A 111 -2.31 27.80 7.66
N ARG A 112 -3.45 28.44 7.39
CA ARG A 112 -3.86 29.72 7.97
C ARG A 112 -4.92 29.50 9.05
N ASP A 113 -4.84 30.27 10.13
CA ASP A 113 -5.96 30.43 11.06
C ASP A 113 -6.99 31.44 10.54
N ALA A 114 -8.07 31.65 11.30
CA ALA A 114 -9.15 32.57 10.94
C ALA A 114 -8.71 34.05 10.77
N THR A 115 -7.54 34.43 11.29
CA THR A 115 -6.97 35.77 11.12
C THR A 115 -6.06 35.87 9.90
N GLY A 116 -5.83 34.76 9.19
CA GLY A 116 -4.92 34.65 8.07
C GLY A 116 -3.47 34.37 8.48
N LYS A 117 -3.18 34.20 9.78
CA LYS A 117 -1.84 33.90 10.28
C LYS A 117 -1.45 32.47 9.94
N ILE A 118 -0.22 32.29 9.46
CA ILE A 118 0.32 30.97 9.16
C ILE A 118 0.68 30.23 10.45
N LEU A 119 0.11 29.05 10.63
CA LEU A 119 0.41 28.11 11.69
C LEU A 119 1.02 26.83 11.11
N ARG A 120 1.92 26.21 11.88
CA ARG A 120 2.60 24.97 11.52
C ARG A 120 2.53 24.02 12.71
N ALA A 121 2.31 22.73 12.46
CA ALA A 121 2.39 21.70 13.49
C ALA A 121 2.92 20.39 12.92
N ALA A 122 3.45 19.57 13.83
CA ALA A 122 3.83 18.20 13.59
C ALA A 122 3.20 17.32 14.68
N PHE A 123 2.58 16.22 14.25
CA PHE A 123 1.98 15.22 15.14
C PHE A 123 2.69 13.88 14.88
N SER A 124 3.41 13.36 15.87
CA SER A 124 4.09 12.06 15.77
C SER A 124 3.20 10.93 16.29
N ASP A 125 3.52 9.70 15.88
CA ASP A 125 2.90 8.46 16.36
C ASP A 125 1.36 8.42 16.21
N VAL A 126 0.87 9.09 15.17
CA VAL A 126 -0.56 9.17 14.87
C VAL A 126 -1.00 7.89 14.17
N ASP A 127 -2.02 7.22 14.72
CA ASP A 127 -2.63 6.06 14.06
C ASP A 127 -3.29 6.48 12.75
N TYR A 128 -3.01 5.72 11.70
CA TYR A 128 -3.72 5.82 10.44
C TYR A 128 -4.16 4.44 9.93
N ASN A 129 -5.19 4.44 9.10
CA ASN A 129 -5.49 3.33 8.23
C ASN A 129 -5.82 3.86 6.83
N THR A 130 -5.65 3.01 5.82
CA THR A 130 -5.91 3.38 4.44
C THR A 130 -6.49 2.20 3.68
N THR A 131 -7.38 2.49 2.74
CA THR A 131 -8.01 1.51 1.86
C THR A 131 -7.79 1.92 0.41
N HIS A 132 -7.49 0.94 -0.43
CA HIS A 132 -7.17 1.14 -1.84
C HIS A 132 -7.87 0.12 -2.73
N THR A 133 -8.30 0.54 -3.92
CA THR A 133 -8.68 -0.37 -5.01
C THR A 133 -7.59 -0.41 -6.09
N ALA A 134 -7.43 -1.56 -6.74
CA ALA A 134 -6.46 -1.74 -7.82
C ALA A 134 -6.90 -1.04 -9.11
N GLY A 135 -5.94 -0.74 -9.98
CA GLY A 135 -6.17 -0.17 -11.30
C GLY A 135 -5.37 1.10 -11.58
N GLY A 136 -5.69 1.74 -12.71
CA GLY A 136 -5.06 2.98 -13.16
C GLY A 136 -5.84 4.23 -12.76
N ALA A 137 -5.64 5.31 -13.51
CA ALA A 137 -6.41 6.55 -13.35
C ALA A 137 -7.92 6.29 -13.60
N GLY A 138 -8.77 6.84 -12.74
CA GLY A 138 -10.23 6.67 -12.77
C GLY A 138 -10.73 5.40 -12.08
N ASP A 139 -9.94 4.31 -12.09
CA ASP A 139 -10.35 3.00 -11.57
C ASP A 139 -9.85 2.76 -10.13
N ALA A 140 -8.57 3.02 -9.89
CA ALA A 140 -7.99 2.89 -8.56
C ALA A 140 -8.44 4.04 -7.66
N THR A 141 -8.80 3.72 -6.43
CA THR A 141 -9.23 4.68 -5.40
C THR A 141 -8.32 4.63 -4.19
N HIS A 142 -8.27 5.75 -3.48
CA HIS A 142 -7.57 5.89 -2.21
C HIS A 142 -8.48 6.53 -1.18
N GLN A 143 -8.52 5.94 0.02
CA GLN A 143 -9.07 6.55 1.21
C GLN A 143 -8.04 6.52 2.33
N LEU A 144 -7.81 7.64 3.00
CA LEU A 144 -6.95 7.77 4.18
C LEU A 144 -7.79 8.17 5.39
N ASN A 145 -7.66 7.45 6.49
CA ASN A 145 -8.20 7.85 7.78
C ASN A 145 -7.04 8.09 8.76
N VAL A 146 -6.89 9.32 9.24
CA VAL A 146 -5.90 9.72 10.25
C VAL A 146 -6.61 9.74 11.60
N LEU A 147 -6.66 8.57 12.23
CA LEU A 147 -7.51 8.27 13.38
C LEU A 147 -7.19 9.15 14.59
N GLY A 148 -5.89 9.36 14.88
CA GLY A 148 -5.47 10.19 16.00
C GLY A 148 -5.84 11.68 15.87
N LEU A 149 -6.24 12.13 14.67
CA LEU A 149 -6.66 13.49 14.39
C LEU A 149 -8.15 13.58 13.97
N GLY A 150 -8.87 12.45 13.91
CA GLY A 150 -10.27 12.40 13.49
C GLY A 150 -10.51 12.84 12.05
N LEU A 151 -9.53 12.67 11.15
CA LEU A 151 -9.61 13.10 9.76
C LEU A 151 -9.85 11.93 8.81
N VAL A 152 -10.68 12.15 7.80
CA VAL A 152 -10.98 11.20 6.72
C VAL A 152 -10.88 11.90 5.38
N PHE A 153 -10.12 11.30 4.46
CA PHE A 153 -9.94 11.78 3.10
C PHE A 153 -10.29 10.65 2.13
N GLY A 154 -11.20 10.93 1.18
CA GLY A 154 -11.69 9.94 0.23
C GLY A 154 -12.85 9.08 0.73
N PRO A 155 -13.22 8.00 0.01
CA PRO A 155 -12.49 7.43 -1.13
C PRO A 155 -12.50 8.35 -2.35
N THR A 156 -11.38 8.46 -3.05
CA THR A 156 -11.26 9.30 -4.25
C THR A 156 -10.41 8.61 -5.31
N PRO A 157 -10.80 8.65 -6.59
CA PRO A 157 -10.05 7.98 -7.64
C PRO A 157 -8.69 8.63 -7.89
N LEU A 158 -7.77 7.85 -8.45
CA LEU A 158 -6.54 8.37 -9.02
C LEU A 158 -6.85 9.23 -10.24
N LYS A 159 -6.34 10.45 -10.26
CA LYS A 159 -6.23 11.28 -11.46
C LYS A 159 -5.10 10.81 -12.39
N ARG A 160 -4.03 10.25 -11.79
CA ARG A 160 -2.88 9.68 -12.49
C ARG A 160 -2.23 8.64 -11.58
N GLY A 161 -1.60 7.62 -12.15
CA GLY A 161 -0.83 6.62 -11.42
C GLY A 161 -1.43 5.23 -11.55
N HIS A 162 -1.03 4.33 -10.67
CA HIS A 162 -1.51 2.96 -10.65
C HIS A 162 -1.40 2.35 -9.26
N ILE A 163 -2.32 1.45 -8.93
CA ILE A 163 -2.29 0.60 -7.73
C ILE A 163 -2.38 -0.86 -8.14
N THR A 164 -1.43 -1.65 -7.66
CA THR A 164 -1.39 -3.11 -7.83
C THR A 164 -1.62 -3.77 -6.49
N ILE A 165 -2.54 -4.75 -6.47
CA ILE A 165 -2.86 -5.57 -5.30
C ILE A 165 -2.64 -7.03 -5.68
N MET A 166 -1.85 -7.73 -4.88
CA MET A 166 -1.55 -9.16 -5.02
C MET A 166 -1.91 -9.85 -3.71
N PRO A 167 -2.89 -10.77 -3.71
CA PRO A 167 -3.26 -11.56 -2.52
C PRO A 167 -2.21 -12.61 -2.16
#